data_AF-M6GHH8-F1
#
_entry.id   AF-M6GHH8-F1
#
_cell.length_a   1.000
_cell.length_b   1.000
_cell.length_c   1.000
_cell.angle_alpha   90.00
_cell.angle_beta   90.00
_cell.angle_gamma   90.00
#
_symmetry.space_group_name_H-M   'P 1'
#
loop_
_entity.id
_entity.type
_entity.pdbx_description
1 polymer ?
#
loop_
_entity_poly.entity_id
_entity_poly.type
_entity_poly.pdbx_seq_one_letter_code
_entity_poly.pdbx_strand_id
1 'polypeptide(L)'
;MFTKVCLIPFIAWNYFMGITVYVHHIHSEIPWKTKEEWTPFYGQMKGTINYHINPIMNFFFHNIFIHMPHHVHMKIPFYNLKRALNEIKVIYGDYVLERNTILGDYLKSTSLCKVIDSDTGKWMTYREAEEMSLKEKDLESIPV
;
A
#
# COMPACT_ATOMS: atom_id res chain seq x y z
N MET A 1 13.41 -22.00 26.70
CA MET A 1 13.89 -20.59 26.75
C MET A 1 13.94 -19.97 25.36
N PHE A 2 14.67 -20.58 24.41
CA PHE A 2 14.81 -20.10 23.03
C PHE A 2 13.48 -19.78 22.31
N THR A 3 12.51 -20.69 22.35
CA THR A 3 11.20 -20.49 21.68
C THR A 3 10.51 -19.20 22.14
N LYS A 4 10.50 -18.94 23.46
CA LYS A 4 9.78 -17.80 24.03
C LYS A 4 10.50 -16.46 23.84
N VAL A 5 11.83 -16.47 23.88
CA VAL A 5 12.65 -15.25 23.87
C VAL A 5 13.14 -14.88 22.47
N CYS A 6 13.33 -15.86 21.59
CA CYS A 6 13.85 -15.65 20.24
C CYS A 6 12.77 -15.90 19.19
N LEU A 7 12.21 -17.12 19.15
CA LEU A 7 11.35 -17.53 18.04
C LEU A 7 10.03 -16.74 18.01
N ILE A 8 9.33 -16.63 19.13
CA ILE A 8 8.05 -15.92 19.21
C ILE A 8 8.21 -14.43 18.87
N PRO A 9 9.13 -13.66 19.50
CA PRO A 9 9.31 -12.25 19.16
C PRO A 9 9.75 -12.03 17.72
N PHE A 10 10.61 -12.89 17.18
CA PHE A 10 11.03 -12.81 15.78
C PHE A 10 9.86 -12.98 14.83
N ILE A 11 9.05 -14.04 14.99
CA ILE A 11 7.88 -14.27 14.15
C ILE A 11 6.88 -13.12 14.31
N ALA A 12 6.58 -12.72 15.54
CA ALA A 12 5.65 -11.63 15.80
C ALA A 12 6.06 -10.32 15.11
N TRP A 13 7.34 -9.94 15.23
CA TRP A 13 7.88 -8.75 14.58
C TRP A 13 7.81 -8.83 13.06
N ASN A 14 8.24 -9.96 12.46
CA ASN A 14 8.24 -10.13 11.01
C ASN A 14 6.84 -10.06 10.41
N TYR A 15 5.85 -10.73 11.02
CA TYR A 15 4.48 -10.66 10.54
C TYR A 15 3.86 -9.28 10.77
N PHE A 16 4.08 -8.68 11.94
CA PHE A 16 3.57 -7.34 12.23
C PHE A 16 4.12 -6.29 11.25
N MET A 17 5.44 -6.24 11.07
CA MET A 17 6.06 -5.29 10.14
C MET A 17 5.76 -5.64 8.68
N GLY A 18 5.73 -6.92 8.33
CA GLY A 18 5.36 -7.40 7.00
C GLY A 18 3.95 -6.94 6.61
N ILE A 19 2.96 -7.15 7.48
CA ILE A 19 1.59 -6.67 7.29
C ILE A 19 1.57 -5.14 7.19
N THR A 20 2.26 -4.45 8.11
CA THR A 20 2.29 -2.98 8.16
C THR A 20 2.81 -2.37 6.86
N VAL A 21 3.98 -2.82 6.38
CA VAL A 21 4.55 -2.33 5.12
C VAL A 21 3.69 -2.73 3.93
N TYR A 22 3.12 -3.94 3.95
CA TYR A 22 2.25 -4.42 2.87
C TYR A 22 1.03 -3.52 2.70
N VAL A 23 0.25 -3.26 3.76
CA VAL A 23 -0.96 -2.42 3.65
C VAL A 23 -0.66 -0.96 3.32
N HIS A 24 0.51 -0.45 3.74
CA HIS A 24 0.92 0.90 3.39
C HIS A 24 1.16 1.09 1.90
N HIS A 25 1.54 0.04 1.17
CA HIS A 25 2.01 0.16 -0.22
C HIS A 25 1.19 -0.64 -1.23
N ILE A 26 0.36 -1.58 -0.78
CA ILE A 26 -0.40 -2.48 -1.65
C ILE A 26 -1.88 -2.36 -1.35
N HIS A 27 -2.60 -1.78 -2.30
CA HIS A 27 -4.05 -1.66 -2.29
C HIS A 27 -4.59 -1.49 -3.70
N SER A 28 -5.83 -1.94 -3.95
CA SER A 28 -6.48 -1.84 -5.26
C SER A 28 -6.65 -0.41 -5.78
N GLU A 29 -6.57 0.59 -4.90
CA GLU A 29 -6.69 2.01 -5.25
C GLU A 29 -5.33 2.69 -5.51
N ILE A 30 -4.23 1.95 -5.34
CA ILE A 30 -2.90 2.39 -5.74
C ILE A 30 -2.57 1.70 -7.06
N PRO A 31 -2.78 2.36 -8.22
CA PRO A 31 -2.36 1.78 -9.48
C PRO A 31 -0.83 1.71 -9.55
N TRP A 32 -0.33 0.74 -10.29
CA TRP A 32 1.07 0.70 -10.67
C TRP A 32 1.31 1.59 -11.87
N LYS A 33 2.53 2.10 -11.95
CA LYS A 33 2.97 2.92 -13.07
C LYS A 33 4.18 2.28 -13.70
N THR A 34 4.19 2.28 -15.03
CA THR A 34 5.40 1.94 -15.78
C THR A 34 6.46 2.99 -15.50
N LYS A 35 7.70 2.69 -15.87
CA LYS A 35 8.82 3.60 -15.64
C LYS A 35 8.60 4.95 -16.33
N GLU A 36 7.96 4.94 -17.50
CA GLU A 36 7.72 6.11 -18.34
C GLU A 36 6.64 7.02 -17.76
N GLU A 37 5.63 6.43 -17.10
CA GLU A 37 4.55 7.20 -16.46
C GLU A 37 4.87 7.61 -15.01
N TRP A 38 5.88 6.99 -14.40
CA TRP A 38 6.22 7.24 -13.01
C TRP A 38 6.87 8.62 -12.83
N THR A 39 6.45 9.33 -11.78
CA THR A 39 7.07 10.59 -11.37
C THR A 39 7.38 10.59 -9.88
N PRO A 40 8.36 11.39 -9.41
CA PRO A 40 8.62 11.55 -7.97
C PRO A 40 7.37 11.93 -7.18
N PHE A 41 6.55 12.82 -7.74
CA PHE A 41 5.27 13.21 -7.14
C PHE A 41 4.34 12.00 -6.98
N TYR A 42 4.19 11.19 -8.03
CA TYR A 42 3.35 9.99 -7.98
C TYR A 42 3.82 9.03 -6.87
N GLY A 43 5.12 8.71 -6.85
CA GLY A 43 5.69 7.79 -5.87
C GLY A 43 5.49 8.26 -4.43
N GLN A 44 5.70 9.54 -4.16
CA GLN A 44 5.62 10.10 -2.80
C GLN A 44 4.18 10.31 -2.32
N MET A 45 3.29 10.77 -3.22
CA MET A 45 1.93 11.21 -2.85
C MET A 45 0.89 10.12 -2.98
N LYS A 46 0.97 9.30 -4.04
CA LYS A 46 -0.06 8.29 -4.39
C LYS A 46 0.36 6.87 -4.09
N GLY A 47 1.66 6.62 -3.85
CA GLY A 47 2.20 5.28 -3.61
C GLY A 47 1.93 4.72 -2.22
N THR A 48 1.19 5.43 -1.36
CA THR A 48 0.98 5.02 0.03
C THR A 48 -0.42 5.30 0.57
N ILE A 49 -0.81 4.52 1.58
CA ILE A 49 -2.01 4.73 2.40
C ILE A 49 -1.60 5.10 3.83
N ASN A 50 -2.34 6.04 4.43
CA ASN A 50 -2.27 6.33 5.86
C ASN A 50 -3.38 5.59 6.60
N TYR A 51 -3.06 4.97 7.74
CA TYR A 51 -4.02 4.30 8.61
C TYR A 51 -4.23 5.07 9.91
N HIS A 52 -5.49 5.27 10.28
CA HIS A 52 -5.87 5.83 11.57
C HIS A 52 -6.21 4.70 12.54
N ILE A 53 -5.32 4.49 13.50
CA ILE A 53 -5.53 3.58 14.62
C ILE A 53 -5.63 4.36 15.93
N ASN A 54 -5.82 3.65 17.05
CA ASN A 54 -5.80 4.25 18.38
C ASN A 54 -4.53 5.14 18.56
N PRO A 55 -4.67 6.44 18.91
CA PRO A 55 -3.54 7.36 18.95
C PRO A 55 -2.42 6.98 19.93
N ILE A 56 -2.77 6.36 21.06
CA ILE A 56 -1.79 5.91 22.06
C ILE A 56 -0.95 4.78 21.46
N MET A 57 -1.61 3.81 20.85
CA MET A 57 -0.92 2.71 20.15
C MET A 57 -0.05 3.25 19.02
N ASN A 58 -0.58 4.17 18.20
CA ASN A 58 0.17 4.74 17.09
C ASN A 58 1.43 5.47 17.57
N PHE A 59 1.34 6.21 18.68
CA PHE A 59 2.50 6.87 19.29
C PHE A 59 3.61 5.88 19.67
N PHE A 60 3.28 4.75 20.29
CA PHE A 60 4.26 3.69 20.61
C PHE A 60 4.84 3.01 19.36
N PHE A 61 4.09 3.00 18.26
CA PHE A 61 4.59 2.61 16.94
C PHE A 61 5.24 3.76 16.17
N HIS A 62 5.65 4.84 16.84
CA HIS A 62 6.29 6.00 16.23
C HIS A 62 5.48 6.60 15.08
N ASN A 63 4.15 6.68 15.26
CA ASN A 63 3.20 7.19 14.28
C ASN A 63 3.36 6.60 12.87
N ILE A 64 3.90 5.38 12.74
CA ILE A 64 4.22 4.75 11.45
C ILE A 64 3.00 4.63 10.54
N PHE A 65 1.80 4.54 11.11
CA PHE A 65 0.55 4.46 10.34
C PHE A 65 0.17 5.79 9.67
N ILE A 66 0.80 6.92 10.05
CA ILE A 66 0.78 8.16 9.28
C ILE A 66 1.99 8.17 8.34
N HIS A 67 1.90 7.39 7.28
CA HIS A 67 3.06 6.97 6.50
C HIS A 67 3.45 7.94 5.38
N MET A 68 2.47 8.51 4.68
CA MET A 68 2.72 9.32 3.47
C MET A 68 3.68 10.51 3.70
N PRO A 69 3.58 11.29 4.80
CA PRO A 69 4.49 12.42 4.99
C PRO A 69 5.97 12.00 5.09
N HIS A 70 6.25 10.79 5.59
CA HIS A 70 7.61 10.26 5.61
C HIS A 70 8.16 10.04 4.19
N HIS A 71 7.33 9.63 3.22
CA HIS A 71 7.72 9.51 1.81
C HIS A 71 7.97 10.85 1.15
N VAL A 72 7.14 11.85 1.48
CA VAL A 72 7.33 13.22 1.01
C VAL A 72 8.65 13.78 1.54
N HIS A 73 8.95 13.58 2.83
CA HIS A 73 10.22 14.00 3.40
C HIS A 73 10.60 13.20 4.66
N MET A 74 11.56 12.29 4.53
CA MET A 74 11.96 11.36 5.60
C MET A 74 12.54 12.05 6.85
N LYS A 75 12.96 13.32 6.78
CA LYS A 75 13.46 14.05 7.97
C LYS A 75 12.34 14.60 8.86
N ILE A 76 11.07 14.47 8.46
CA ILE A 76 9.95 14.85 9.34
C ILE A 76 9.95 13.91 10.54
N PRO A 77 10.08 14.41 11.77
CA PRO A 77 10.10 13.54 12.94
C PRO A 77 8.71 12.95 13.18
N PHE A 78 8.66 11.75 13.76
CA PHE A 78 7.42 10.98 13.87
C PHE A 78 6.29 11.72 14.60
N TYR A 79 6.63 12.53 15.60
CA TYR A 79 5.67 13.33 16.37
C TYR A 79 5.04 14.47 15.55
N ASN A 80 5.62 14.84 14.40
CA ASN A 80 5.09 15.84 13.47
C ASN A 80 4.36 15.23 12.27
N LEU A 81 4.35 13.90 12.08
CA LEU A 81 3.73 13.26 10.91
C LEU A 81 2.25 13.62 10.76
N LYS A 82 1.49 13.62 11.86
CA LYS A 82 0.07 14.02 11.84
C LYS A 82 -0.12 15.47 11.40
N ARG A 83 0.74 16.38 11.87
CA ARG A 83 0.71 17.78 11.46
C ARG A 83 1.04 17.93 9.98
N ALA A 84 2.10 17.27 9.52
CA ALA A 84 2.51 17.30 8.13
C ALA A 84 1.42 16.74 7.20
N LEU A 85 0.77 15.62 7.58
CA LEU A 85 -0.35 15.06 6.82
C LEU A 85 -1.48 16.09 6.67
N ASN A 86 -1.86 16.77 7.76
CA ASN A 86 -2.91 17.79 7.72
C ASN A 86 -2.53 18.97 6.82
N GLU A 87 -1.29 19.46 6.89
CA GLU A 87 -0.80 20.54 6.02
C GLU A 87 -0.79 20.12 4.55
N ILE A 88 -0.37 18.89 4.24
CA ILE A 88 -0.40 18.35 2.88
C ILE A 88 -1.83 18.25 2.35
N LYS A 89 -2.77 17.79 3.17
CA LYS A 89 -4.19 17.63 2.79
C LYS A 89 -4.86 18.94 2.39
N VAL A 90 -4.41 20.09 2.92
CA VAL A 90 -4.97 21.40 2.56
C VAL A 90 -4.76 21.71 1.07
N ILE A 91 -3.65 21.26 0.49
CA ILE A 91 -3.28 21.57 -0.90
C ILE A 91 -3.50 20.36 -1.82
N TYR A 92 -3.20 19.16 -1.33
CA TYR A 92 -3.12 17.92 -2.11
C TYR A 92 -4.10 16.84 -1.63
N GLY A 93 -5.19 17.23 -0.98
CA GLY A 93 -6.15 16.32 -0.35
C GLY A 93 -6.65 15.19 -1.26
N ASP A 94 -6.88 15.48 -2.54
CA ASP A 94 -7.35 14.49 -3.54
C ASP A 94 -6.36 13.34 -3.80
N TYR A 95 -5.10 13.51 -3.39
CA TYR A 95 -4.05 12.51 -3.55
C TYR A 95 -3.79 11.72 -2.28
N VAL A 96 -4.42 12.08 -1.16
CA VAL A 96 -4.19 11.46 0.14
C VAL A 96 -5.18 10.34 0.38
N LEU A 97 -4.68 9.12 0.47
CA LEU A 97 -5.48 7.95 0.86
C LEU A 97 -5.38 7.72 2.37
N GLU A 98 -6.54 7.63 3.02
CA GLU A 98 -6.68 7.37 4.46
C GLU A 98 -7.65 6.22 4.70
N ARG A 99 -7.32 5.37 5.67
CA ARG A 99 -8.08 4.15 6.02
C ARG A 99 -8.15 3.97 7.53
N ASN A 100 -9.12 3.19 7.99
CA ASN A 100 -9.31 2.89 9.41
C ASN A 100 -9.14 1.40 9.75
N THR A 101 -8.99 0.53 8.75
CA THR A 101 -9.08 -0.93 8.91
C THR A 101 -7.90 -1.66 8.30
N ILE A 102 -6.83 -1.86 9.08
CA ILE A 102 -5.62 -2.57 8.65
C ILE A 102 -5.91 -4.02 8.26
N LEU A 103 -6.58 -4.78 9.14
CA LEU A 103 -6.80 -6.22 8.89
C LEU A 103 -7.73 -6.47 7.70
N GLY A 104 -8.78 -5.64 7.56
CA GLY A 104 -9.70 -5.72 6.44
C GLY A 104 -8.98 -5.45 5.11
N ASP A 105 -8.18 -4.38 5.06
CA ASP A 105 -7.39 -4.04 3.87
C ASP A 105 -6.30 -5.08 3.61
N TYR A 106 -5.65 -5.64 4.64
CA TYR A 106 -4.68 -6.72 4.45
C TYR A 106 -5.31 -7.94 3.77
N LEU A 107 -6.44 -8.44 4.27
CA LEU A 107 -7.14 -9.59 3.69
C LEU A 107 -7.67 -9.30 2.29
N LYS A 108 -8.18 -8.08 2.07
CA LYS A 108 -8.67 -7.64 0.75
C LYS A 108 -7.52 -7.50 -0.25
N SER A 109 -6.46 -6.79 0.10
CA SER A 109 -5.31 -6.57 -0.77
C SER A 109 -4.60 -7.89 -1.09
N THR A 110 -4.39 -8.75 -0.09
CA THR A 110 -3.77 -10.07 -0.33
C THR A 110 -4.61 -10.99 -1.19
N SER A 111 -5.94 -10.81 -1.29
CA SER A 111 -6.78 -11.60 -2.19
C SER A 111 -6.89 -10.98 -3.59
N LEU A 112 -7.02 -9.66 -3.70
CA LEU A 112 -7.24 -8.94 -4.96
C LEU A 112 -5.96 -8.57 -5.71
N CYS A 113 -4.91 -8.17 -5.01
CA CYS A 113 -3.70 -7.59 -5.61
C CYS A 113 -2.69 -8.70 -5.97
N LYS A 114 -3.00 -9.50 -7.00
CA LYS A 114 -2.19 -10.66 -7.41
C LYS A 114 -1.33 -10.39 -8.64
N VAL A 115 -1.92 -9.75 -9.63
CA VAL A 115 -1.33 -9.46 -10.93
C VAL A 115 -1.62 -8.00 -11.27
N ILE A 116 -0.72 -7.36 -12.00
CA ILE A 116 -0.88 -6.00 -12.49
C ILE A 116 -1.17 -6.08 -13.98
N ASP A 117 -2.24 -5.41 -14.41
CA ASP A 117 -2.50 -5.14 -15.83
C ASP A 117 -1.46 -4.14 -16.34
N SER A 118 -0.70 -4.52 -17.37
CA SER A 118 0.38 -3.68 -17.92
C SER A 118 -0.13 -2.39 -18.56
N ASP A 119 -1.35 -2.40 -19.11
CA ASP A 119 -1.89 -1.29 -19.88
C ASP A 119 -2.59 -0.28 -18.97
N THR A 120 -3.34 -0.79 -17.99
CA THR A 120 -4.12 0.07 -17.08
C THR A 120 -3.41 0.34 -15.75
N GLY A 121 -2.38 -0.44 -15.40
CA GLY A 121 -1.70 -0.39 -14.11
C GLY A 121 -2.55 -0.89 -12.94
N LYS A 122 -3.75 -1.44 -13.20
CA LYS A 122 -4.66 -1.88 -12.15
C LYS A 122 -4.29 -3.26 -11.61
N TRP A 123 -4.62 -3.47 -10.35
CA TRP A 123 -4.54 -4.77 -9.72
C TRP A 123 -5.66 -5.70 -10.19
N MET A 124 -5.33 -6.98 -10.38
CA MET A 124 -6.24 -8.05 -10.75
C MET A 124 -5.96 -9.30 -9.91
N THR A 125 -7.01 -10.09 -9.71
CA THR A 125 -6.92 -11.47 -9.23
C THR A 125 -6.31 -12.37 -10.31
N TYR A 126 -5.83 -13.56 -9.92
CA TYR A 126 -5.34 -14.54 -10.90
C TYR A 126 -6.42 -14.98 -11.90
N ARG A 127 -7.67 -15.09 -11.44
CA ARG A 127 -8.81 -15.46 -12.30
C ARG A 127 -9.09 -14.39 -13.36
N GLU A 128 -9.10 -13.11 -12.97
CA GLU A 128 -9.30 -12.01 -13.91
C GLU A 128 -8.16 -11.94 -14.94
N ALA A 129 -6.92 -12.16 -14.52
CA ALA A 129 -5.77 -12.20 -15.42
C ALA A 129 -5.85 -13.37 -16.42
N GLU A 130 -6.32 -14.55 -15.98
CA GLU A 130 -6.55 -15.71 -16.85
C GLU A 130 -7.66 -15.45 -17.87
N GLU A 131 -8.81 -14.93 -17.44
CA GLU A 131 -9.93 -14.56 -18.32
C GLU A 131 -9.51 -13.52 -19.37
N MET A 132 -8.66 -12.56 -19.00
CA MET A 132 -8.12 -11.56 -19.93
C MET A 132 -7.17 -12.19 -20.96
N SER A 133 -6.25 -13.05 -20.52
CA SER A 133 -5.31 -13.74 -21.43
C SER A 133 -6.01 -14.67 -22.43
N LEU A 134 -7.09 -15.34 -22.02
CA LEU A 134 -7.89 -16.18 -22.91
C LEU A 134 -8.59 -15.34 -23.98
N LYS A 135 -9.20 -14.21 -23.60
CA LYS A 135 -9.83 -13.29 -24.56
C LYS A 135 -8.85 -12.74 -25.59
N GLU A 136 -7.62 -12.42 -25.17
CA GLU A 136 -6.58 -11.93 -26.07
C GLU A 136 -6.19 -12.99 -27.11
N LYS A 137 -6.00 -14.24 -26.68
CA LYS A 137 -5.74 -15.36 -27.60
C LYS A 137 -6.88 -15.63 -28.56
N ASP A 138 -8.12 -15.55 -28.08
CA ASP A 138 -9.31 -15.73 -28.92
C ASP A 138 -9.37 -14.63 -29.98
N LEU A 139 -9.06 -13.37 -29.64
CA LEU A 139 -9.00 -12.25 -30.57
C LEU A 139 -7.89 -12.43 -31.63
N GLU A 140 -6.71 -12.89 -31.24
CA GLU A 140 -5.60 -13.17 -32.16
C GLU A 140 -5.91 -14.34 -33.13
N SER A 141 -6.83 -15.22 -32.77
CA SER A 141 -7.20 -16.39 -33.59
C SER A 141 -8.21 -16.08 -34.70
N ILE A 142 -8.79 -14.87 -34.72
CA ILE A 142 -9.76 -14.44 -35.74
C ILE A 142 -9.00 -14.00 -37.01
N PRO A 143 -9.19 -14.67 -38.16
CA PRO A 143 -8.56 -14.23 -39.41
C PRO A 143 -9.12 -12.87 -39.86
N VAL A 144 -8.22 -11.93 -40.14
CA VAL A 144 -8.50 -10.57 -40.66
C VAL A 144 -8.97 -10.61 -42.12
#